data_AF-A0A1I4K821-F1
#
_entry.id   AF-A0A1I4K821-F1
#
_cell.length_a   1.000
_cell.length_b   1.000
_cell.length_c   1.000
_cell.angle_alpha   90.00
_cell.angle_beta   90.00
_cell.angle_gamma   90.00
#
_symmetry.space_group_name_H-M   'P 1'
#
loop_
_entity.id
_entity.type
_entity.pdbx_description
1 polymer ?
#
loop_
_entity_poly.entity_id
_entity_poly.type
_entity_poly.pdbx_seq_one_letter_code
_entity_poly.pdbx_strand_id
1 'polypeptide(L)'
;MRARALTLSPCPYLAMMSVRCSAVVFDGAPLVPDWVSPPGDTMLDLLDERDWTQQQLADRLGFSLKHVNQLIKEKVSLTEDAAIRLRNVLGASIGFWLTREAQYRERAALLAAAEHNAAAIPWLELFPLKELMEVGALVRGRPVGKSKPEVVGELLAFFGVASPAQWDGQYARRQSAFRRSHEDQDDVAAISAWLRLGERAAERMDTPRYNETSFRQALGQISTLPRQAPEQAGPRLRSLLNAAGVTLVVVAALPRSRVSAVARWLNAHRPMIQLSLGKTTEQFWFSLFHQAAHILLLSKQKTAVFLDDPGRDGAHSIEEKEANVWAHDRLMQPAFGQTEDRFPTAEY
;
A
#
# COMPACT_ATOMS: atom_id res chain seq x y z
N MET A 1 -8.09 25.99 42.24
CA MET A 1 -9.44 26.48 41.88
C MET A 1 -9.69 26.20 40.40
N ARG A 2 -10.63 25.27 40.13
CA ARG A 2 -11.31 24.93 38.85
C ARG A 2 -10.47 24.56 37.60
N ALA A 3 -10.22 23.26 37.45
CA ALA A 3 -10.02 22.63 36.14
C ALA A 3 -11.37 22.50 35.41
N ARG A 4 -11.43 22.90 34.13
CA ARG A 4 -12.56 22.61 33.23
C ARG A 4 -12.30 21.25 32.57
N ALA A 5 -13.16 20.27 32.85
CA ALA A 5 -13.22 19.03 32.07
C ALA A 5 -13.91 19.32 30.73
N LEU A 6 -13.19 19.17 29.63
CA LEU A 6 -13.78 19.05 28.29
C LEU A 6 -14.01 17.56 28.05
N THR A 7 -15.27 17.14 28.10
CA THR A 7 -15.73 15.82 27.66
C THR A 7 -15.64 15.75 26.13
N LEU A 8 -14.66 15.04 25.61
CA LEU A 8 -14.64 14.59 24.22
C LEU A 8 -15.50 13.32 24.11
N SER A 9 -16.55 13.40 23.30
CA SER A 9 -17.37 12.25 22.88
C SER A 9 -16.51 11.17 22.21
N PRO A 10 -16.75 9.88 22.47
CA PRO A 10 -16.09 8.81 21.73
C PRO A 10 -16.67 8.70 20.31
N CYS A 11 -15.79 8.85 19.32
CA CYS A 11 -16.06 8.53 17.92
C CYS A 11 -16.02 7.00 17.76
N PRO A 12 -17.09 6.32 17.32
CA PRO A 12 -17.13 4.85 17.32
C PRO A 12 -16.62 4.31 15.99
N TYR A 13 -15.32 4.38 15.69
CA TYR A 13 -14.78 3.72 14.50
C TYR A 13 -13.30 3.37 14.62
N LEU A 14 -12.97 2.38 15.46
CA LEU A 14 -11.71 1.61 15.42
C LEU A 14 -11.75 0.50 16.49
N ALA A 15 -12.58 -0.53 16.28
CA ALA A 15 -12.45 -1.77 17.04
C ALA A 15 -11.48 -2.71 16.30
N MET A 16 -10.18 -2.43 16.45
CA MET A 16 -9.09 -3.37 16.19
C MET A 16 -9.03 -4.37 17.34
N MET A 17 -9.13 -5.68 17.07
CA MET A 17 -8.55 -6.69 17.96
C MET A 17 -7.05 -6.75 17.67
N SER A 18 -6.29 -5.99 18.46
CA SER A 18 -4.83 -6.04 18.55
C SER A 18 -4.45 -7.00 19.69
N VAL A 19 -3.67 -8.04 19.36
CA VAL A 19 -2.87 -8.76 20.35
C VAL A 19 -1.81 -7.76 20.85
N ARG A 20 -1.92 -7.39 22.13
CA ARG A 20 -1.07 -6.38 22.77
C ARG A 20 0.39 -6.83 22.77
N CYS A 21 1.20 -6.17 21.95
CA CYS A 21 2.61 -5.94 22.25
C CYS A 21 2.74 -4.44 22.54
N SER A 22 2.98 -4.08 23.80
CA SER A 22 3.14 -2.68 24.21
C SER A 22 4.42 -2.11 23.60
N ALA A 23 4.30 -1.48 22.44
CA ALA A 23 5.26 -0.47 21.99
C ALA A 23 4.75 0.88 22.49
N VAL A 24 5.57 1.56 23.28
CA VAL A 24 5.36 2.97 23.64
C VAL A 24 5.41 3.76 22.34
N VAL A 25 4.25 4.25 21.89
CA VAL A 25 4.17 5.16 20.73
C VAL A 25 4.54 6.55 21.25
N PHE A 26 5.75 7.01 20.93
CA PHE A 26 6.10 8.41 21.07
C PHE A 26 5.36 9.20 19.97
N ASP A 27 4.41 10.04 20.38
CA ASP A 27 3.67 10.94 19.49
C ASP A 27 4.54 12.18 19.22
N GLY A 28 5.50 11.99 18.32
CA GLY A 28 6.41 13.01 17.84
C GLY A 28 7.19 12.41 16.68
N ALA A 29 7.04 12.96 15.47
CA ALA A 29 7.89 12.58 14.36
C ALA A 29 9.36 12.74 14.84
N PRO A 30 10.20 11.70 14.76
CA PRO A 30 11.58 11.82 15.19
C PRO A 30 12.21 12.99 14.43
N LEU A 31 12.86 13.91 15.15
CA LEU A 31 13.68 14.94 14.53
C LEU A 31 14.78 14.22 13.74
N VAL A 32 14.59 14.10 12.42
CA VAL A 32 15.61 13.57 11.53
C VAL A 32 16.48 14.75 11.10
N PRO A 33 17.74 14.85 11.54
CA PRO A 33 18.58 15.98 11.18
C PRO A 33 18.80 16.03 9.66
N ASP A 34 18.75 17.23 9.08
CA ASP A 34 19.04 17.48 7.66
C ASP A 34 20.53 17.34 7.32
N TRP A 35 21.38 17.03 8.31
CA TRP A 35 22.80 16.81 8.16
C TRP A 35 23.17 15.38 8.57
N VAL A 36 24.21 14.83 7.93
CA VAL A 36 24.70 13.48 8.20
C VAL A 36 26.14 13.60 8.69
N SER A 37 26.45 13.02 9.85
CA SER A 37 27.83 12.90 10.31
C SER A 37 28.42 11.59 9.80
N PRO A 38 29.43 11.62 8.92
CA PRO A 38 30.17 10.43 8.54
C PRO A 38 30.98 9.83 9.68
N PRO A 39 31.35 8.54 9.59
CA PRO A 39 32.28 7.93 10.56
C PRO A 39 33.63 8.64 10.61
N GLY A 40 34.02 9.31 9.52
CA GLY A 40 35.22 10.13 9.42
C GLY A 40 35.28 11.27 10.44
N ASP A 41 34.15 11.92 10.74
CA ASP A 41 34.07 12.96 11.77
C ASP A 41 34.40 12.38 13.14
N THR A 42 33.82 11.21 13.48
CA THR A 42 34.12 10.52 14.74
C THR A 42 35.60 10.12 14.82
N MET A 43 36.22 9.75 13.70
CA MET A 43 37.65 9.49 13.66
C MET A 43 38.45 10.75 13.94
N LEU A 44 38.08 11.90 13.34
CA LEU A 44 38.74 13.18 13.55
C LEU A 44 38.62 13.66 15.00
N ASP A 45 37.43 13.61 15.59
CA ASP A 45 37.20 13.96 17.01
C ASP A 45 38.13 13.14 17.93
N LEU A 46 38.20 11.83 17.69
CA LEU A 46 39.05 10.92 18.45
C LEU A 46 40.56 11.11 18.22
N LEU A 47 40.96 11.69 17.09
CA LEU A 47 42.35 12.06 16.83
C LEU A 47 42.71 13.36 17.54
N ASP A 48 41.82 14.34 17.50
CA ASP A 48 41.98 15.62 18.18
C ASP A 48 42.06 15.43 19.70
N GLU A 49 41.21 14.57 20.30
CA GLU A 49 41.29 14.20 21.72
C GLU A 49 42.62 13.56 22.15
N ARG A 50 43.37 12.99 21.20
CA ARG A 50 44.63 12.29 21.44
C ARG A 50 45.86 13.04 20.95
N ASP A 51 45.68 14.25 20.39
CA ASP A 51 46.70 15.01 19.68
C ASP A 51 47.42 14.18 18.58
N TRP A 52 46.66 13.36 17.85
CA TRP A 52 47.19 12.51 16.78
C TRP A 52 46.95 13.10 15.39
N THR A 53 47.96 13.00 14.55
CA THR A 53 47.84 13.28 13.11
C THR A 53 47.21 12.10 12.36
N GLN A 54 46.65 12.36 11.19
CA GLN A 54 46.13 11.30 10.29
C GLN A 54 47.23 10.33 9.82
N GLN A 55 48.49 10.79 9.73
CA GLN A 55 49.64 9.94 9.45
C GLN A 55 49.90 8.96 10.60
N GLN A 56 49.89 9.44 11.83
CA GLN A 56 50.03 8.62 13.04
C GLN A 56 48.90 7.58 13.17
N LEU A 57 47.69 7.91 12.74
CA LEU A 57 46.59 6.94 12.65
C LEU A 57 46.85 5.88 11.58
N ALA A 58 47.27 6.30 10.38
CA ALA A 58 47.58 5.39 9.27
C ALA A 58 48.64 4.35 9.66
N ASP A 59 49.73 4.82 10.27
CA ASP A 59 50.82 3.97 10.74
C ASP A 59 50.33 2.93 11.77
N ARG A 60 49.45 3.33 12.71
CA ARG A 60 48.89 2.43 13.73
C ARG A 60 47.86 1.43 13.18
N LEU A 61 47.06 1.84 12.20
CA LEU A 61 46.09 0.96 11.53
C LEU A 61 46.79 -0.02 10.57
N GLY A 62 48.01 0.29 10.12
CA GLY A 62 48.67 -0.43 9.03
C GLY A 62 48.04 -0.13 7.67
N PHE A 63 47.50 1.08 7.51
CA PHE A 63 46.93 1.57 6.25
C PHE A 63 47.82 2.66 5.66
N SER A 64 47.69 2.90 4.34
CA SER A 64 48.30 4.08 3.75
C SER A 64 47.60 5.36 4.22
N LEU A 65 48.33 6.46 4.36
CA LEU A 65 47.73 7.79 4.64
C LEU A 65 46.63 8.12 3.63
N LYS A 66 46.83 7.77 2.35
CA LYS A 66 45.82 7.94 1.30
C LYS A 66 44.51 7.23 1.65
N HIS A 67 44.58 5.99 2.13
CA HIS A 67 43.40 5.22 2.49
C HIS A 67 42.68 5.81 3.71
N VAL A 68 43.41 6.20 4.76
CA VAL A 68 42.83 6.90 5.92
C VAL A 68 42.14 8.21 5.50
N ASN A 69 42.78 9.00 4.62
CA ASN A 69 42.17 10.22 4.10
C ASN A 69 40.91 9.96 3.28
N GLN A 70 40.86 8.83 2.56
CA GLN A 70 39.67 8.43 1.82
C GLN A 70 38.54 7.94 2.75
N LEU A 71 38.86 7.24 3.84
CA LEU A 71 37.91 6.84 4.87
C LEU A 71 37.31 8.08 5.57
N ILE A 72 38.16 9.02 5.98
CA ILE A 72 37.72 10.26 6.65
C ILE A 72 36.83 11.11 5.75
N LYS A 73 37.12 11.16 4.43
CA LYS A 73 36.35 11.93 3.44
C LYS A 73 35.23 11.13 2.75
N GLU A 74 34.84 9.98 3.31
CA GLU A 74 33.83 9.03 2.81
C GLU A 74 33.99 8.55 1.36
N LYS A 75 35.16 8.74 0.74
CA LYS A 75 35.45 8.31 -0.63
C LYS A 75 35.52 6.79 -0.75
N VAL A 76 35.72 6.09 0.36
CA VAL A 76 35.65 4.64 0.47
C VAL A 76 34.82 4.28 1.71
N SER A 77 34.15 3.13 1.67
CA SER A 77 33.38 2.64 2.81
C SER A 77 34.27 2.09 3.91
N LEU A 78 33.83 2.26 5.15
CA LEU A 78 34.44 1.61 6.31
C LEU A 78 34.11 0.11 6.27
N THR A 79 35.12 -0.71 6.03
CA THR A 79 34.99 -2.17 5.94
C THR A 79 35.10 -2.85 7.29
N GLU A 80 34.76 -4.14 7.37
CA GLU A 80 34.95 -4.95 8.58
C GLU A 80 36.42 -4.97 9.06
N ASP A 81 37.38 -5.09 8.14
CA ASP A 81 38.82 -5.02 8.47
C ASP A 81 39.19 -3.65 9.06
N ALA A 82 38.68 -2.56 8.47
CA ALA A 82 38.87 -1.22 9.03
C ALA A 82 38.25 -1.11 10.43
N ALA A 83 37.05 -1.64 10.66
CA ALA A 83 36.38 -1.62 11.96
C ALA A 83 37.17 -2.42 13.03
N ILE A 84 37.73 -3.58 12.68
CA ILE A 84 38.58 -4.38 13.58
C ILE A 84 39.83 -3.60 13.98
N ARG A 85 40.48 -2.93 13.01
CA ARG A 85 41.67 -2.12 13.28
C ARG A 85 41.35 -0.88 14.10
N LEU A 86 40.27 -0.18 13.77
CA LEU A 86 39.80 1.00 14.50
C LEU A 86 39.44 0.66 15.95
N ARG A 87 38.80 -0.48 16.21
CA ARG A 87 38.59 -0.99 17.57
C ARG A 87 39.89 -1.05 18.36
N ASN A 88 40.95 -1.59 17.76
CA ASN A 88 42.22 -1.79 18.46
C ASN A 88 42.99 -0.48 18.68
N VAL A 89 42.84 0.49 17.77
CA VAL A 89 43.63 1.74 17.77
C VAL A 89 42.91 2.91 18.43
N LEU A 90 41.63 3.11 18.11
CA LEU A 90 40.81 4.23 18.60
C LEU A 90 39.77 3.80 19.65
N GLY A 91 39.61 2.50 19.88
CA GLY A 91 38.61 1.95 20.80
C GLY A 91 37.23 1.80 20.15
N ALA A 92 36.20 1.77 21.01
CA ALA A 92 34.84 1.36 20.67
C ALA A 92 34.75 -0.08 20.12
N SER A 93 33.52 -0.58 19.96
CA SER A 93 33.31 -1.93 19.42
C SER A 93 33.35 -1.93 17.89
N ILE A 94 33.58 -3.10 17.28
CA ILE A 94 33.43 -3.28 15.83
C ILE A 94 32.01 -2.88 15.40
N GLY A 95 31.01 -3.30 16.18
CA GLY A 95 29.60 -2.97 15.93
C GLY A 95 29.32 -1.48 15.94
N PHE A 96 29.98 -0.69 16.80
CA PHE A 96 29.86 0.76 16.79
C PHE A 96 30.27 1.36 15.44
N TRP A 97 31.48 1.03 14.96
CA TRP A 97 32.02 1.58 13.71
C TRP A 97 31.17 1.18 12.49
N LEU A 98 30.76 -0.09 12.42
CA LEU A 98 29.91 -0.58 11.32
C LEU A 98 28.51 0.04 11.37
N THR A 99 27.93 0.23 12.56
CA THR A 99 26.62 0.88 12.71
C THR A 99 26.68 2.34 12.27
N ARG A 100 27.76 3.05 12.61
CA ARG A 100 27.97 4.44 12.17
C ARG A 100 28.06 4.54 10.64
N GLU A 101 28.83 3.66 9.99
CA GLU A 101 28.89 3.62 8.51
C GLU A 101 27.53 3.31 7.90
N ALA A 102 26.82 2.32 8.43
CA ALA A 102 25.49 1.95 7.93
C ALA A 102 24.50 3.12 8.03
N GLN A 103 24.43 3.79 9.18
CA GLN A 103 23.56 4.95 9.40
C GLN A 103 23.90 6.11 8.45
N TYR A 104 25.19 6.41 8.26
CA TYR A 104 25.62 7.44 7.33
C TYR A 104 25.21 7.09 5.89
N ARG A 105 25.51 5.87 5.43
CA ARG A 105 25.20 5.43 4.06
C ARG A 105 23.71 5.39 3.78
N GLU A 106 22.90 4.93 4.73
CA GLU A 106 21.44 4.97 4.65
C GLU A 106 20.94 6.40 4.46
N ARG A 107 21.38 7.33 5.31
CA ARG A 107 20.93 8.73 5.23
C ARG A 107 21.40 9.43 3.95
N ALA A 108 22.64 9.20 3.52
CA ALA A 108 23.17 9.72 2.26
C ALA A 108 22.36 9.20 1.05
N ALA A 109 21.99 7.91 1.06
CA ALA A 109 21.16 7.31 0.02
C ALA A 109 19.74 7.92 0.00
N LEU A 110 19.14 8.19 1.17
CA LEU A 110 17.84 8.85 1.26
C LEU A 110 17.88 10.28 0.69
N LEU A 111 18.93 11.05 0.98
CA LEU A 111 19.12 12.39 0.43
C LEU A 111 19.28 12.36 -1.10
N ALA A 112 20.12 11.48 -1.62
CA ALA A 112 20.29 11.30 -3.06
C ALA A 112 19.00 10.84 -3.75
N ALA A 113 18.22 9.96 -3.10
CA ALA A 113 16.91 9.55 -3.60
C ALA A 113 15.92 10.72 -3.61
N ALA A 114 15.90 11.56 -2.58
CA ALA A 114 15.08 12.77 -2.55
C ALA A 114 15.48 13.76 -3.67
N GLU A 115 16.78 13.95 -3.91
CA GLU A 115 17.26 14.77 -5.05
C GLU A 115 16.79 14.21 -6.39
N HIS A 116 16.90 12.90 -6.60
CA HIS A 116 16.42 12.24 -7.80
C HIS A 116 14.89 12.39 -7.97
N ASN A 117 14.15 12.18 -6.88
CA ASN A 117 12.70 12.28 -6.83
C ASN A 117 12.18 13.70 -7.11
N ALA A 118 13.01 14.74 -6.96
CA ALA A 118 12.61 16.11 -7.24
C ALA A 118 12.14 16.28 -8.69
N ALA A 119 12.71 15.53 -9.63
CA ALA A 119 12.28 15.54 -11.04
C ALA A 119 10.86 14.97 -11.24
N ALA A 120 10.39 14.12 -10.32
CA ALA A 120 9.08 13.48 -10.36
C ALA A 120 8.00 14.22 -9.55
N ILE A 121 8.28 15.42 -9.05
CA ILE A 121 7.28 16.24 -8.34
C ILE A 121 5.98 16.44 -9.16
N PRO A 122 6.01 16.72 -10.48
CA PRO A 122 4.79 16.88 -11.26
C PRO A 122 3.89 15.63 -11.27
N TRP A 123 4.46 14.44 -11.12
CA TRP A 123 3.71 13.19 -11.04
C TRP A 123 2.83 13.11 -9.78
N LEU A 124 3.23 13.78 -8.68
CA LEU A 124 2.42 13.85 -7.46
C LEU A 124 1.06 14.53 -7.66
N GLU A 125 1.01 15.54 -8.53
CA GLU A 125 -0.19 16.36 -8.73
C GLU A 125 -1.32 15.58 -9.42
N LEU A 126 -1.00 14.42 -10.02
CA LEU A 126 -1.99 13.50 -10.60
C LEU A 126 -2.83 12.79 -9.52
N PHE A 127 -2.33 12.65 -8.29
CA PHE A 127 -2.94 11.78 -7.27
C PHE A 127 -3.74 12.56 -6.21
N PRO A 128 -4.79 11.95 -5.64
CA PRO A 128 -5.53 12.51 -4.51
C PRO A 128 -4.71 12.35 -3.20
N LEU A 129 -3.62 13.11 -3.06
CA LEU A 129 -2.66 12.96 -1.96
C LEU A 129 -3.28 13.19 -0.59
N LYS A 130 -4.16 14.18 -0.47
CA LYS A 130 -4.85 14.50 0.78
C LYS A 130 -5.62 13.29 1.29
N GLU A 131 -6.39 12.66 0.42
CA GLU A 131 -7.22 11.50 0.75
C GLU A 131 -6.34 10.28 1.04
N LEU A 132 -5.25 10.09 0.30
CA LEU A 132 -4.27 9.05 0.60
C LEU A 132 -3.61 9.22 1.98
N MET A 133 -3.35 10.45 2.43
CA MET A 133 -2.87 10.73 3.79
C MET A 133 -3.96 10.52 4.85
N GLU A 134 -5.21 10.88 4.55
CA GLU A 134 -6.34 10.70 5.46
C GLU A 134 -6.61 9.23 5.77
N VAL A 135 -6.54 8.36 4.74
CA VAL A 135 -6.71 6.90 4.87
C VAL A 135 -5.44 6.17 5.36
N GLY A 136 -4.36 6.91 5.63
CA GLY A 136 -3.11 6.36 6.17
C GLY A 136 -2.27 5.58 5.16
N ALA A 137 -2.47 5.83 3.86
CA ALA A 137 -1.65 5.25 2.80
C ALA A 137 -0.31 5.99 2.62
N LEU A 138 -0.28 7.28 2.94
CA LEU A 138 0.89 8.15 2.99
C LEU A 138 1.00 8.78 4.38
N VAL A 139 2.19 9.28 4.74
CA VAL A 139 2.40 9.97 6.02
C VAL A 139 1.62 11.28 6.02
N ARG A 140 0.92 11.56 7.13
CA ARG A 140 0.16 12.79 7.28
C ARG A 140 1.10 13.99 7.32
N GLY A 141 0.87 14.95 6.46
CA GLY A 141 1.62 16.20 6.42
C GLY A 141 1.14 17.11 5.30
N ARG A 142 1.73 18.31 5.21
CA ARG A 142 1.54 19.18 4.05
C ARG A 142 2.77 19.06 3.16
N PRO A 143 2.64 18.56 1.91
CA PRO A 143 3.75 18.58 0.96
C PRO A 143 4.08 20.04 0.61
N VAL A 144 5.19 20.58 1.13
CA VAL A 144 5.61 21.97 0.90
C VAL A 144 7.10 21.99 0.63
N GLY A 145 7.49 22.66 -0.47
CA GLY A 145 8.89 22.89 -0.80
C GLY A 145 9.72 21.61 -0.75
N LYS A 146 10.62 21.53 0.24
CA LYS A 146 11.61 20.47 0.42
C LYS A 146 11.04 19.10 0.77
N SER A 147 9.80 18.98 1.27
CA SER A 147 9.20 17.67 1.59
C SER A 147 8.57 16.96 0.39
N LYS A 148 8.34 17.66 -0.74
CA LYS A 148 7.70 17.04 -1.92
C LYS A 148 8.47 15.82 -2.45
N PRO A 149 9.81 15.82 -2.58
CA PRO A 149 10.52 14.64 -3.06
C PRO A 149 10.46 13.42 -2.13
N GLU A 150 10.29 13.64 -0.82
CA GLU A 150 10.06 12.55 0.14
C GLU A 150 8.68 11.92 -0.10
N VAL A 151 7.66 12.75 -0.33
CA VAL A 151 6.30 12.29 -0.67
C VAL A 151 6.27 11.50 -1.98
N VAL A 152 7.09 11.85 -2.98
CA VAL A 152 7.30 11.01 -4.18
C VAL A 152 7.78 9.63 -3.78
N GLY A 153 8.78 9.54 -2.90
CA GLY A 153 9.31 8.26 -2.41
C GLY A 153 8.24 7.44 -1.68
N GLU A 154 7.44 8.08 -0.83
CA GLU A 154 6.31 7.43 -0.15
C GLU A 154 5.28 6.89 -1.14
N LEU A 155 4.95 7.65 -2.19
CA LEU A 155 3.98 7.24 -3.21
C LEU A 155 4.52 6.09 -4.07
N LEU A 156 5.81 6.12 -4.44
CA LEU A 156 6.49 5.01 -5.11
C LEU A 156 6.44 3.73 -4.25
N ALA A 157 6.75 3.85 -2.95
CA ALA A 157 6.66 2.75 -1.99
C ALA A 157 5.21 2.26 -1.82
N PHE A 158 4.23 3.17 -1.82
CA PHE A 158 2.82 2.83 -1.78
C PHE A 158 2.40 1.96 -2.96
N PHE A 159 2.84 2.30 -4.18
CA PHE A 159 2.59 1.52 -5.37
C PHE A 159 3.49 0.27 -5.51
N GLY A 160 4.60 0.20 -4.78
CA GLY A 160 5.58 -0.88 -4.93
C GLY A 160 6.32 -0.81 -6.27
N VAL A 161 6.65 0.39 -6.73
CA VAL A 161 7.31 0.65 -8.02
C VAL A 161 8.56 1.50 -7.83
N ALA A 162 9.55 1.32 -8.71
CA ALA A 162 10.84 2.00 -8.60
C ALA A 162 10.84 3.44 -9.16
N SER A 163 9.92 3.78 -10.06
CA SER A 163 9.79 5.13 -10.62
C SER A 163 8.40 5.37 -11.23
N PRO A 164 8.04 6.62 -11.57
CA PRO A 164 6.82 6.93 -12.32
C PRO A 164 6.71 6.18 -13.65
N ALA A 165 7.82 5.92 -14.34
CA ALA A 165 7.80 5.16 -15.59
C ALA A 165 7.41 3.68 -15.39
N GLN A 166 7.74 3.09 -14.24
CA GLN A 166 7.34 1.72 -13.89
C GLN A 166 5.88 1.70 -13.41
N TRP A 167 5.42 2.76 -12.76
CA TRP A 167 3.99 2.95 -12.50
C TRP A 167 3.21 2.98 -13.82
N ASP A 168 3.67 3.78 -14.79
CA ASP A 168 3.11 3.79 -16.14
C ASP A 168 3.16 2.38 -16.76
N GLY A 169 4.29 1.68 -16.75
CA GLY A 169 4.37 0.34 -17.34
C GLY A 169 3.40 -0.69 -16.73
N GLN A 170 3.25 -0.69 -15.39
CA GLN A 170 2.41 -1.65 -14.68
C GLN A 170 0.92 -1.33 -14.75
N TYR A 171 0.57 -0.06 -14.53
CA TYR A 171 -0.82 0.35 -14.54
C TYR A 171 -1.29 0.66 -15.97
N ALA A 172 -0.41 1.07 -16.90
CA ALA A 172 -0.75 1.33 -18.31
C ALA A 172 -0.91 0.15 -19.24
N ARG A 173 -0.35 -1.01 -18.90
CA ARG A 173 -0.72 -2.23 -19.64
C ARG A 173 -2.06 -2.81 -19.19
N ARG A 174 -2.48 -2.55 -17.95
CA ARG A 174 -3.85 -2.80 -17.49
C ARG A 174 -4.85 -1.75 -18.04
N GLN A 175 -4.36 -0.62 -18.56
CA GLN A 175 -5.13 0.54 -19.08
C GLN A 175 -5.93 0.30 -20.37
N SER A 176 -5.86 -0.84 -21.07
CA SER A 176 -6.79 -1.04 -22.21
C SER A 176 -8.26 -1.09 -21.77
N ALA A 177 -8.53 -1.48 -20.52
CA ALA A 177 -9.87 -1.41 -19.92
C ALA A 177 -10.21 -0.03 -19.33
N PHE A 178 -9.22 0.71 -18.79
CA PHE A 178 -9.40 2.01 -18.13
C PHE A 178 -9.39 3.22 -19.08
N ARG A 179 -8.55 3.20 -20.13
CA ARG A 179 -8.45 4.30 -21.13
C ARG A 179 -9.55 4.27 -22.18
N ARG A 180 -10.25 3.14 -22.36
CA ARG A 180 -11.36 3.06 -23.31
C ARG A 180 -12.58 3.90 -22.87
N SER A 181 -12.68 4.27 -21.59
CA SER A 181 -13.76 5.11 -21.06
C SER A 181 -13.33 6.51 -20.62
N HIS A 182 -12.01 6.81 -20.55
CA HIS A 182 -11.52 8.06 -19.96
C HIS A 182 -10.38 8.68 -20.78
N GLU A 183 -10.52 9.97 -21.07
CA GLU A 183 -9.55 10.77 -21.83
C GLU A 183 -8.44 11.37 -20.94
N ASP A 184 -8.63 11.43 -19.61
CA ASP A 184 -7.75 12.16 -18.68
C ASP A 184 -6.82 11.26 -17.84
N GLN A 185 -5.55 11.67 -17.71
CA GLN A 185 -4.53 10.96 -16.91
C GLN A 185 -4.80 10.98 -15.39
N ASP A 186 -5.48 12.02 -14.91
CA ASP A 186 -5.82 12.20 -13.49
C ASP A 186 -6.79 11.14 -12.96
N ASP A 187 -7.75 10.72 -13.79
CA ASP A 187 -8.70 9.67 -13.44
C ASP A 187 -7.99 8.33 -13.34
N VAL A 188 -7.03 8.06 -14.23
CA VAL A 188 -6.17 6.86 -14.16
C VAL A 188 -5.34 6.83 -12.88
N ALA A 189 -4.78 7.95 -12.47
CA ALA A 189 -4.03 8.07 -11.23
C ALA A 189 -4.91 7.78 -10.01
N ALA A 190 -6.09 8.40 -9.93
CA ALA A 190 -7.04 8.16 -8.84
C ALA A 190 -7.55 6.71 -8.80
N ILE A 191 -7.88 6.12 -9.95
CA ILE A 191 -8.32 4.72 -10.05
C ILE A 191 -7.19 3.78 -9.63
N SER A 192 -5.97 3.97 -10.14
CA SER A 192 -4.83 3.12 -9.77
C SER A 192 -4.52 3.19 -8.27
N ALA A 193 -4.63 4.37 -7.67
CA ALA A 193 -4.47 4.55 -6.23
C ALA A 193 -5.53 3.80 -5.44
N TRP A 194 -6.81 3.90 -5.86
CA TRP A 194 -7.90 3.18 -5.23
C TRP A 194 -7.71 1.66 -5.35
N LEU A 195 -7.32 1.15 -6.52
CA LEU A 195 -6.99 -0.25 -6.71
C LEU A 195 -5.83 -0.70 -5.83
N ARG A 196 -4.78 0.12 -5.69
CA ARG A 196 -3.64 -0.20 -4.83
C ARG A 196 -4.01 -0.26 -3.35
N LEU A 197 -4.93 0.59 -2.88
CA LEU A 197 -5.48 0.49 -1.52
C LEU A 197 -6.07 -0.90 -1.26
N GLY A 198 -6.84 -1.42 -2.21
CA GLY A 198 -7.42 -2.76 -2.07
C GLY A 198 -6.39 -3.89 -2.13
N GLU A 199 -5.38 -3.78 -2.98
CA GLU A 199 -4.26 -4.74 -3.03
C GLU A 199 -3.53 -4.80 -1.69
N ARG A 200 -3.15 -3.66 -1.11
CA ARG A 200 -2.45 -3.60 0.18
C ARG A 200 -3.29 -4.11 1.34
N ALA A 201 -4.60 -3.91 1.30
CA ALA A 201 -5.50 -4.48 2.28
C ALA A 201 -5.59 -6.01 2.15
N ALA A 202 -5.67 -6.53 0.93
CA ALA A 202 -5.66 -7.96 0.66
C ALA A 202 -4.33 -8.64 1.03
N GLU A 203 -3.18 -7.97 0.82
CA GLU A 203 -1.85 -8.46 1.21
C GLU A 203 -1.76 -8.80 2.72
N ARG A 204 -2.57 -8.15 3.56
CA ARG A 204 -2.62 -8.38 5.03
C ARG A 204 -3.61 -9.48 5.44
N MET A 205 -4.36 -10.03 4.50
CA MET A 205 -5.37 -11.06 4.75
C MET A 205 -4.83 -12.43 4.36
N ASP A 206 -4.97 -13.40 5.24
CA ASP A 206 -4.80 -14.81 4.89
C ASP A 206 -6.10 -15.31 4.24
N THR A 207 -6.02 -15.72 2.97
CA THR A 207 -7.15 -16.22 2.20
C THR A 207 -6.77 -17.55 1.57
N PRO A 208 -7.52 -18.65 1.81
CA PRO A 208 -7.24 -19.94 1.20
C PRO A 208 -7.39 -19.89 -0.33
N ARG A 209 -6.97 -20.96 -1.01
CA ARG A 209 -7.15 -21.08 -2.46
C ARG A 209 -8.64 -21.06 -2.81
N TYR A 210 -8.98 -20.34 -3.87
CA TYR A 210 -10.35 -20.27 -4.39
C TYR A 210 -10.94 -21.65 -4.67
N ASN A 211 -12.18 -21.83 -4.22
CA ASN A 211 -12.99 -22.99 -4.52
C ASN A 211 -14.38 -22.54 -4.99
N GLU A 212 -14.69 -22.77 -6.27
CA GLU A 212 -15.94 -22.30 -6.88
C GLU A 212 -17.19 -22.88 -6.21
N THR A 213 -17.18 -24.18 -5.86
CA THR A 213 -18.30 -24.82 -5.17
C THR A 213 -18.58 -24.17 -3.82
N SER A 214 -17.53 -23.92 -3.04
CA SER A 214 -17.63 -23.25 -1.74
C SER A 214 -18.06 -21.80 -1.90
N PHE A 215 -17.64 -21.13 -2.98
CA PHE A 215 -18.04 -19.76 -3.26
C PHE A 215 -19.53 -19.65 -3.60
N ARG A 216 -20.05 -20.54 -4.45
CA ARG A 216 -21.49 -20.64 -4.75
C ARG A 216 -22.33 -20.89 -3.51
N GLN A 217 -21.87 -21.80 -2.63
CA GLN A 217 -22.49 -22.05 -1.33
C GLN A 217 -22.47 -20.81 -0.43
N ALA A 218 -21.33 -20.12 -0.35
CA ALA A 218 -21.19 -18.88 0.41
C ALA A 218 -22.16 -17.80 -0.11
N LEU A 219 -22.30 -17.63 -1.43
CA LEU A 219 -23.25 -16.70 -2.03
C LEU A 219 -24.71 -17.05 -1.71
N GLY A 220 -25.05 -18.34 -1.66
CA GLY A 220 -26.36 -18.81 -1.19
C GLY A 220 -26.64 -18.45 0.27
N GLN A 221 -25.65 -18.57 1.15
CA GLN A 221 -25.80 -18.13 2.54
C GLN A 221 -25.92 -16.60 2.62
N ILE A 222 -25.09 -15.87 1.86
CA ILE A 222 -25.08 -14.41 1.81
C ILE A 222 -26.44 -13.87 1.36
N SER A 223 -27.11 -14.51 0.37
CA SER A 223 -28.44 -14.09 -0.08
C SER A 223 -29.55 -14.20 0.97
N THR A 224 -29.35 -15.01 2.01
CA THR A 224 -30.30 -15.14 3.12
C THR A 224 -30.07 -14.15 4.26
N LEU A 225 -28.95 -13.40 4.22
CA LEU A 225 -28.65 -12.43 5.28
C LEU A 225 -29.61 -11.23 5.20
N PRO A 226 -29.98 -10.65 6.35
CA PRO A 226 -30.71 -9.38 6.36
C PRO A 226 -29.90 -8.31 5.62
N ARG A 227 -30.59 -7.51 4.78
CA ARG A 227 -29.96 -6.39 4.07
C ARG A 227 -29.64 -5.25 5.03
N GLN A 228 -28.51 -5.39 5.69
CA GLN A 228 -27.97 -4.42 6.64
C GLN A 228 -26.93 -3.53 5.97
N ALA A 229 -26.62 -2.43 6.64
CA ALA A 229 -25.55 -1.53 6.24
C ALA A 229 -24.19 -2.29 6.15
N PRO A 230 -23.28 -1.89 5.26
CA PRO A 230 -22.00 -2.56 5.03
C PRO A 230 -21.17 -2.82 6.29
N GLU A 231 -21.29 -1.93 7.28
CA GLU A 231 -20.59 -1.96 8.56
C GLU A 231 -21.04 -3.16 9.41
N GLN A 232 -22.34 -3.47 9.37
CA GLN A 232 -22.96 -4.55 10.13
C GLN A 232 -22.79 -5.90 9.41
N ALA A 233 -23.00 -5.93 8.09
CA ALA A 233 -22.87 -7.14 7.28
C ALA A 233 -21.39 -7.56 7.07
N GLY A 234 -20.48 -6.59 7.05
CA GLY A 234 -19.09 -6.76 6.65
C GLY A 234 -18.33 -7.92 7.30
N PRO A 235 -18.36 -8.12 8.63
CA PRO A 235 -17.66 -9.23 9.28
C PRO A 235 -18.16 -10.60 8.78
N ARG A 236 -19.48 -10.77 8.63
CA ARG A 236 -20.06 -12.04 8.17
C ARG A 236 -19.77 -12.29 6.69
N LEU A 237 -19.88 -11.26 5.85
CA LEU A 237 -19.54 -11.34 4.44
C LEU A 237 -18.08 -11.73 4.23
N ARG A 238 -17.16 -11.07 4.94
CA ARG A 238 -15.73 -11.39 4.90
C ARG A 238 -15.45 -12.83 5.31
N SER A 239 -16.08 -13.32 6.38
CA SER A 239 -15.93 -14.69 6.84
C SER A 239 -16.38 -15.72 5.79
N LEU A 240 -17.57 -15.53 5.22
CA LEU A 240 -18.14 -16.47 4.23
C LEU A 240 -17.33 -16.48 2.93
N LEU A 241 -16.95 -15.31 2.43
CA LEU A 241 -16.17 -15.19 1.19
C LEU A 241 -14.73 -15.70 1.38
N ASN A 242 -14.10 -15.39 2.52
CA ASN A 242 -12.75 -15.86 2.82
C ASN A 242 -12.70 -17.39 2.91
N ALA A 243 -13.68 -18.04 3.53
CA ALA A 243 -13.77 -19.51 3.58
C ALA A 243 -13.85 -20.16 2.19
N ALA A 244 -14.40 -19.45 1.19
CA ALA A 244 -14.44 -19.87 -0.21
C ALA A 244 -13.18 -19.49 -1.03
N GLY A 245 -12.21 -18.83 -0.41
CA GLY A 245 -11.00 -18.33 -1.05
C GLY A 245 -11.20 -17.02 -1.83
N VAL A 246 -12.28 -16.27 -1.58
CA VAL A 246 -12.54 -14.95 -2.16
C VAL A 246 -12.21 -13.86 -1.15
N THR A 247 -11.33 -12.93 -1.52
CA THR A 247 -10.96 -11.82 -0.64
C THR A 247 -11.92 -10.66 -0.82
N LEU A 248 -12.70 -10.31 0.21
CA LEU A 248 -13.53 -9.11 0.21
C LEU A 248 -12.81 -7.97 0.92
N VAL A 249 -12.55 -6.89 0.18
CA VAL A 249 -12.00 -5.65 0.72
C VAL A 249 -13.01 -4.53 0.55
N VAL A 250 -13.16 -3.71 1.58
CA VAL A 250 -13.94 -2.48 1.50
C VAL A 250 -13.01 -1.32 1.83
N VAL A 251 -12.84 -0.39 0.89
CA VAL A 251 -11.94 0.76 1.01
C VAL A 251 -12.73 2.06 0.85
N ALA A 252 -12.22 3.17 1.40
CA ALA A 252 -12.81 4.47 1.13
C ALA A 252 -12.76 4.80 -0.37
N ALA A 253 -13.81 5.44 -0.88
CA ALA A 253 -13.78 5.98 -2.24
C ALA A 253 -12.74 7.11 -2.31
N LEU A 254 -11.97 7.16 -3.40
CA LEU A 254 -11.10 8.30 -3.68
C LEU A 254 -11.79 9.27 -4.65
N PRO A 255 -11.66 10.59 -4.46
CA PRO A 255 -12.14 11.56 -5.43
C PRO A 255 -11.55 11.28 -6.81
N ARG A 256 -12.32 11.60 -7.86
CA ARG A 256 -11.97 11.37 -9.27
C ARG A 256 -11.83 9.90 -9.71
N SER A 257 -11.74 8.94 -8.78
CA SER A 257 -11.69 7.53 -9.19
C SER A 257 -12.95 7.09 -9.93
N ARG A 258 -14.13 7.59 -9.52
CA ARG A 258 -15.49 7.29 -10.06
C ARG A 258 -15.88 5.79 -10.06
N VAL A 259 -14.93 4.90 -9.86
CA VAL A 259 -15.11 3.46 -9.68
C VAL A 259 -15.52 3.18 -8.24
N SER A 260 -16.51 2.32 -8.11
CA SER A 260 -17.13 2.04 -6.82
C SER A 260 -17.12 0.56 -6.45
N ALA A 261 -16.73 -0.30 -7.39
CA ALA A 261 -16.55 -1.72 -7.22
C ALA A 261 -15.62 -2.30 -8.31
N VAL A 262 -14.88 -3.36 -7.98
CA VAL A 262 -14.04 -4.11 -8.93
C VAL A 262 -13.93 -5.58 -8.51
N ALA A 263 -13.96 -6.47 -9.49
CA ALA A 263 -13.68 -7.89 -9.35
C ALA A 263 -12.44 -8.23 -10.19
N ARG A 264 -11.45 -8.87 -9.56
CA ARG A 264 -10.20 -9.26 -10.23
C ARG A 264 -9.48 -10.39 -9.51
N TRP A 265 -8.64 -11.09 -10.26
CA TRP A 265 -7.72 -12.07 -9.70
C TRP A 265 -6.40 -11.40 -9.33
N LEU A 266 -5.99 -11.48 -8.05
CA LEU A 266 -4.70 -10.98 -7.60
C LEU A 266 -3.55 -11.89 -8.08
N ASN A 267 -3.85 -13.17 -8.25
CA ASN A 267 -2.99 -14.20 -8.83
C ASN A 267 -3.89 -15.36 -9.32
N ALA A 268 -3.29 -16.44 -9.85
CA ALA A 268 -4.01 -17.56 -10.45
C ALA A 268 -5.03 -18.29 -9.54
N HIS A 269 -4.99 -18.06 -8.22
CA HIS A 269 -5.80 -18.78 -7.23
C HIS A 269 -6.55 -17.88 -6.25
N ARG A 270 -6.37 -16.55 -6.31
CA ARG A 270 -6.90 -15.62 -5.32
C ARG A 270 -7.71 -14.50 -5.97
N PRO A 271 -9.03 -14.69 -6.15
CA PRO A 271 -9.93 -13.62 -6.55
C PRO A 271 -10.15 -12.64 -5.40
N MET A 272 -10.42 -11.40 -5.79
CA MET A 272 -10.72 -10.30 -4.89
C MET A 272 -11.92 -9.53 -5.42
N ILE A 273 -12.82 -9.22 -4.49
CA ILE A 273 -13.88 -8.24 -4.66
C ILE A 273 -13.49 -7.04 -3.81
N GLN A 274 -13.39 -5.87 -4.44
CA GLN A 274 -13.09 -4.62 -3.76
C GLN A 274 -14.24 -3.65 -3.99
N LEU A 275 -14.79 -3.11 -2.90
CA LEU A 275 -15.94 -2.19 -2.90
C LEU A 275 -15.60 -0.86 -2.22
N SER A 276 -16.23 0.22 -2.67
CA SER A 276 -16.13 1.53 -2.03
C SER A 276 -17.11 1.68 -0.86
N LEU A 277 -16.67 2.35 0.21
CA LEU A 277 -17.54 2.86 1.28
C LEU A 277 -18.41 4.03 0.77
N GLY A 278 -19.54 4.28 1.44
CA GLY A 278 -20.42 5.43 1.15
C GLY A 278 -21.57 5.14 0.17
N LYS A 279 -21.79 3.88 -0.20
CA LYS A 279 -22.95 3.43 -0.96
C LYS A 279 -24.18 3.28 -0.06
N THR A 280 -25.38 3.41 -0.63
CA THR A 280 -26.59 2.96 0.09
C THR A 280 -26.52 1.44 0.30
N THR A 281 -27.30 0.93 1.25
CA THR A 281 -27.40 -0.52 1.50
C THR A 281 -27.69 -1.27 0.20
N GLU A 282 -28.68 -0.84 -0.58
CA GLU A 282 -29.08 -1.48 -1.83
C GLU A 282 -27.95 -1.50 -2.87
N GLN A 283 -27.27 -0.36 -3.05
CA GLN A 283 -26.15 -0.25 -3.98
C GLN A 283 -24.97 -1.13 -3.56
N PHE A 284 -24.69 -1.22 -2.26
CA PHE A 284 -23.64 -2.12 -1.75
C PHE A 284 -23.95 -3.58 -2.05
N TRP A 285 -25.17 -4.04 -1.73
CA TRP A 285 -25.56 -5.44 -1.97
C TRP A 285 -25.61 -5.77 -3.47
N PHE A 286 -26.10 -4.85 -4.31
CA PHE A 286 -26.07 -5.02 -5.76
C PHE A 286 -24.64 -5.14 -6.28
N SER A 287 -23.75 -4.19 -5.94
CA SER A 287 -22.36 -4.27 -6.38
C SER A 287 -21.67 -5.53 -5.86
N LEU A 288 -21.95 -5.98 -4.64
CA LEU A 288 -21.38 -7.22 -4.12
C LEU A 288 -21.74 -8.43 -5.00
N PHE A 289 -23.02 -8.63 -5.31
CA PHE A 289 -23.45 -9.76 -6.15
C PHE A 289 -23.01 -9.60 -7.60
N HIS A 290 -23.02 -8.39 -8.14
CA HIS A 290 -22.52 -8.10 -9.48
C HIS A 290 -21.03 -8.47 -9.59
N GLN A 291 -20.20 -8.05 -8.62
CA GLN A 291 -18.79 -8.41 -8.60
C GLN A 291 -18.56 -9.91 -8.36
N ALA A 292 -19.42 -10.56 -7.57
CA ALA A 292 -19.39 -12.01 -7.39
C ALA A 292 -19.69 -12.74 -8.70
N ALA A 293 -20.63 -12.23 -9.50
CA ALA A 293 -20.93 -12.78 -10.81
C ALA A 293 -19.71 -12.72 -11.74
N HIS A 294 -19.00 -11.59 -11.76
CA HIS A 294 -17.74 -11.50 -12.51
C HIS A 294 -16.73 -12.55 -12.08
N ILE A 295 -16.54 -12.83 -10.78
CA ILE A 295 -15.61 -13.89 -10.34
C ILE A 295 -16.03 -15.27 -10.88
N LEU A 296 -17.32 -15.58 -10.92
CA LEU A 296 -17.84 -16.84 -11.46
C LEU A 296 -17.66 -16.94 -12.98
N LEU A 297 -17.97 -15.86 -13.71
CA LEU A 297 -17.74 -15.75 -15.16
C LEU A 297 -16.23 -15.81 -15.51
N LEU A 298 -15.38 -15.23 -14.66
CA LEU A 298 -13.92 -15.17 -14.79
C LEU A 298 -13.19 -16.50 -14.52
N SER A 299 -13.87 -17.53 -13.99
CA SER A 299 -13.24 -18.83 -13.67
C SER A 299 -12.46 -19.42 -14.86
N LYS A 300 -12.90 -19.11 -16.10
CA LYS A 300 -12.27 -19.54 -17.35
C LYS A 300 -11.22 -18.56 -17.93
N GLN A 301 -11.22 -17.29 -17.54
CA GLN A 301 -10.31 -16.24 -18.05
C GLN A 301 -9.71 -15.40 -16.90
N LYS A 302 -8.72 -15.97 -16.20
CA LYS A 302 -8.12 -15.42 -14.96
C LYS A 302 -7.30 -14.13 -15.11
N THR A 303 -7.25 -13.53 -16.30
CA THR A 303 -6.46 -12.31 -16.59
C THR A 303 -7.29 -11.04 -16.74
N ALA A 304 -8.62 -11.13 -16.77
CA ALA A 304 -9.48 -9.96 -16.97
C ALA A 304 -9.80 -9.22 -15.65
N VAL A 305 -9.93 -7.89 -15.74
CA VAL A 305 -10.27 -6.97 -14.64
C VAL A 305 -11.56 -6.24 -15.04
N PHE A 306 -12.58 -6.29 -14.18
CA PHE A 306 -13.89 -5.67 -14.42
C PHE A 306 -14.15 -4.58 -13.39
N LEU A 307 -14.50 -3.39 -13.87
CA LEU A 307 -14.68 -2.18 -13.07
C LEU A 307 -16.11 -1.68 -13.26
N ASP A 308 -16.74 -1.37 -12.14
CA ASP A 308 -18.04 -0.70 -12.09
C ASP A 308 -17.81 0.81 -12.31
N ASP A 309 -17.79 1.21 -13.58
CA ASP A 309 -17.65 2.59 -14.07
C ASP A 309 -18.95 3.04 -14.76
N PRO A 310 -19.65 4.07 -14.23
CA PRO A 310 -20.89 4.57 -14.80
C PRO A 310 -20.73 5.25 -16.17
N GLY A 311 -19.50 5.55 -16.62
CA GLY A 311 -19.21 6.17 -17.93
C GLY A 311 -18.87 5.20 -19.06
N ARG A 312 -18.99 3.88 -18.85
CA ARG A 312 -18.45 2.85 -19.76
C ARG A 312 -19.40 2.55 -20.93
N ASP A 313 -18.92 2.69 -22.17
CA ASP A 313 -19.56 2.09 -23.38
C ASP A 313 -19.67 0.55 -23.30
N GLY A 314 -18.90 -0.06 -22.39
CA GLY A 314 -18.92 -1.50 -22.07
C GLY A 314 -20.13 -1.96 -21.26
N ALA A 315 -20.99 -1.05 -20.77
CA ALA A 315 -22.28 -1.37 -20.13
C ALA A 315 -23.21 -2.23 -21.04
N HIS A 316 -22.87 -2.37 -22.31
CA HIS A 316 -23.60 -3.15 -23.29
C HIS A 316 -23.00 -4.52 -23.64
N SER A 317 -21.84 -4.89 -23.06
CA SER A 317 -21.25 -6.23 -23.24
C SER A 317 -22.17 -7.33 -22.69
N ILE A 318 -22.03 -8.55 -23.21
CA ILE A 318 -22.87 -9.69 -22.80
C ILE A 318 -22.58 -10.01 -21.33
N GLU A 319 -21.31 -9.97 -20.93
CA GLU A 319 -20.84 -10.29 -19.59
C GLU A 319 -21.37 -9.31 -18.53
N GLU A 320 -21.40 -8.00 -18.82
CA GLU A 320 -21.98 -7.00 -17.93
C GLU A 320 -23.51 -7.16 -17.79
N LYS A 321 -24.20 -7.53 -18.87
CA LYS A 321 -25.64 -7.83 -18.84
C LYS A 321 -25.93 -9.08 -18.00
N GLU A 322 -25.16 -10.15 -18.19
CA GLU A 322 -25.28 -11.38 -17.42
C GLU A 322 -25.01 -11.12 -15.93
N ALA A 323 -23.96 -10.36 -15.60
CA ALA A 323 -23.65 -9.98 -14.22
C ALA A 323 -24.78 -9.14 -13.58
N ASN A 324 -25.36 -8.19 -14.32
CA ASN A 324 -26.48 -7.37 -13.86
C ASN A 324 -27.74 -8.20 -13.60
N VAL A 325 -28.11 -9.09 -14.52
CA VAL A 325 -29.27 -9.98 -14.36
C VAL A 325 -29.06 -10.89 -13.16
N TRP A 326 -27.89 -11.53 -13.05
CA TRP A 326 -27.60 -12.44 -11.96
C TRP A 326 -27.64 -11.73 -10.60
N ALA A 327 -27.07 -10.53 -10.49
CA ALA A 327 -27.10 -9.73 -9.28
C ALA A 327 -28.52 -9.31 -8.88
N HIS A 328 -29.31 -8.86 -9.86
CA HIS A 328 -30.71 -8.50 -9.66
C HIS A 328 -31.53 -9.69 -9.14
N ASP A 329 -31.41 -10.84 -9.81
CA ASP A 329 -32.17 -12.05 -9.44
C ASP A 329 -31.81 -12.51 -8.04
N ARG A 330 -30.52 -12.49 -7.67
CA ARG A 330 -30.08 -12.86 -6.32
C ARG A 330 -30.62 -11.94 -5.22
N LEU A 331 -30.81 -10.66 -5.54
CA LEU A 331 -31.43 -9.72 -4.62
C LEU A 331 -32.93 -9.95 -4.51
N MET A 332 -33.63 -10.18 -5.63
CA MET A 332 -35.08 -10.30 -5.64
C MET A 332 -35.62 -11.62 -5.07
N GLN A 333 -34.76 -12.60 -4.77
CA GLN A 333 -35.20 -13.84 -4.14
C GLN A 333 -35.75 -13.60 -2.73
N PRO A 334 -36.98 -14.06 -2.42
CA PRO A 334 -37.46 -14.09 -1.05
C PRO A 334 -36.52 -14.96 -0.21
N ALA A 335 -36.39 -14.67 1.09
CA ALA A 335 -35.57 -15.45 2.04
C ALA A 335 -35.92 -16.95 2.13
N PHE A 336 -36.95 -17.42 1.40
CA PHE A 336 -37.39 -18.79 1.31
C PHE A 336 -37.52 -19.22 -0.17
N GLY A 337 -36.59 -20.05 -0.63
CA GLY A 337 -36.71 -20.76 -1.91
C GLY A 337 -35.38 -21.20 -2.50
N GLN A 338 -35.03 -22.47 -2.33
CA GLN A 338 -33.95 -23.10 -3.09
C GLN A 338 -34.33 -23.07 -4.58
N THR A 339 -33.56 -22.35 -5.39
CA THR A 339 -33.53 -22.54 -6.84
C THR A 339 -32.12 -22.93 -7.24
N GLU A 340 -32.03 -23.87 -8.18
CA GLU A 340 -30.76 -24.34 -8.74
C GLU A 340 -29.92 -23.16 -9.21
N ASP A 341 -28.63 -23.19 -8.89
CA ASP A 341 -27.61 -22.20 -9.23
C ASP A 341 -27.33 -22.18 -10.74
N ARG A 342 -28.33 -21.80 -11.55
CA ARG A 342 -28.18 -21.64 -13.00
C ARG A 342 -27.55 -20.29 -13.28
N PHE A 343 -26.22 -20.25 -13.21
CA PHE A 343 -25.50 -19.36 -14.11
C PHE A 343 -25.80 -19.80 -15.54
N PRO A 344 -26.18 -18.91 -16.48
CA PRO A 344 -26.12 -19.26 -17.88
C PRO A 344 -24.66 -19.60 -18.17
N THR A 345 -24.36 -20.87 -18.39
CA THR A 345 -23.09 -21.25 -19.00
C THR A 345 -23.16 -20.67 -20.40
N ALA A 346 -22.38 -19.63 -20.69
CA ALA A 346 -22.13 -19.22 -22.06
C ALA A 346 -21.52 -20.42 -22.80
N GLU A 347 -22.38 -21.19 -23.48
CA GLU A 347 -21.99 -22.07 -24.56
C GLU A 347 -21.79 -21.17 -25.77
N TYR A 348 -20.55 -20.75 -26.03
CA TYR A 348 -20.02 -20.48 -27.36
C TYR A 348 -18.51 -20.71 -27.38
#